data_AF-G8X526-F1
#
_entry.id   AF-G8X526-F1
#
_cell.length_a   1.000
_cell.length_b   1.000
_cell.length_c   1.000
_cell.angle_alpha   90.00
_cell.angle_beta   90.00
_cell.angle_gamma   90.00
#
_symmetry.space_group_name_H-M   'P 1'
#
loop_
_entity.id
_entity.type
_entity.pdbx_description
1 polymer ?
#
loop_
_entity_poly.entity_id
_entity_poly.type
_entity_poly.pdbx_seq_one_letter_code
_entity_poly.pdbx_strand_id
1 'polypeptide(L)'
;MFGISCQDDVTFNNQAFQVTIGNSLWKANSKSAKINVSGVLTLEGSSSTHSLKIQVNNSQVGTYSLGTASQNALVVYSGINQNAQSFSTGIGKGPVSETEIITRGTGYLTGKIVSVSGGSGTGLKVNIDVDPKGLISEVTLANPGKDYKVGDLVTVNGGNNDAELKIISTTNSGGQIVITENTGTTISGTFTFTAFNSGSGIVIGGREGVFYKIPISR
;
A
#
# COMPACT_ATOMS: atom_id res chain seq x y z
N MET A 1 -27.25 37.29 -33.58
CA MET A 1 -26.49 36.37 -34.44
C MET A 1 -25.06 36.88 -34.44
N PHE A 2 -24.04 36.21 -33.92
CA PHE A 2 -23.83 34.81 -33.57
C PHE A 2 -23.05 34.75 -32.25
N GLY A 3 -23.39 33.78 -31.40
CA GLY A 3 -22.57 33.39 -30.27
C GLY A 3 -21.39 32.54 -30.75
N ILE A 4 -20.23 32.77 -30.14
CA ILE A 4 -19.06 31.90 -30.16
C ILE A 4 -18.60 31.94 -28.69
N SER A 5 -19.04 31.02 -27.83
CA SER A 5 -18.55 29.64 -27.70
C SER A 5 -17.04 29.55 -27.62
N CYS A 6 -16.47 29.94 -26.48
CA CYS A 6 -15.37 29.21 -25.88
C CYS A 6 -15.82 28.79 -24.49
N GLN A 7 -16.57 27.68 -24.39
CA GLN A 7 -16.29 26.78 -23.28
C GLN A 7 -14.90 26.23 -23.59
N ASP A 8 -13.87 26.88 -23.07
CA ASP A 8 -12.61 26.18 -22.84
C ASP A 8 -12.97 25.09 -21.85
N ASP A 9 -13.19 23.90 -22.40
CA ASP A 9 -13.21 22.67 -21.67
C ASP A 9 -11.78 22.50 -21.14
N VAL A 10 -11.48 23.15 -20.02
CA VAL A 10 -10.22 22.97 -19.29
C VAL A 10 -10.29 21.55 -18.72
N THR A 11 -10.01 20.58 -19.57
CA THR A 11 -9.72 19.23 -19.14
C THR A 11 -8.44 19.33 -18.34
N PHE A 12 -8.57 19.33 -17.01
CA PHE A 12 -7.46 19.23 -16.07
C PHE A 12 -6.81 17.83 -16.18
N ASN A 13 -6.17 17.59 -17.32
CA ASN A 13 -5.38 16.40 -17.62
C ASN A 13 -3.94 16.58 -17.10
N ASN A 14 -3.77 17.12 -15.89
CA ASN A 14 -2.45 17.45 -15.36
C ASN A 14 -1.87 16.28 -14.58
N GLN A 15 -0.69 15.82 -14.97
CA GLN A 15 0.01 14.71 -14.32
C GLN A 15 0.33 15.03 -12.87
N ALA A 16 0.07 14.08 -11.98
CA ALA A 16 0.30 14.26 -10.54
C ALA A 16 1.07 13.06 -9.99
N PHE A 17 2.07 13.33 -9.16
CA PHE A 17 2.62 12.35 -8.22
C PHE A 17 2.75 13.05 -6.88
N GLN A 18 1.88 12.69 -5.93
CA GLN A 18 1.73 13.40 -4.66
C GLN A 18 1.26 12.47 -3.56
N VAL A 19 1.53 12.85 -2.30
CA VAL A 19 1.10 12.11 -1.11
C VAL A 19 1.10 13.03 0.10
N THR A 20 0.17 12.82 1.04
CA THR A 20 0.14 13.53 2.31
C THR A 20 0.98 12.77 3.34
N ILE A 21 2.05 13.39 3.84
CA ILE A 21 2.92 12.85 4.89
C ILE A 21 2.77 13.73 6.13
N GLY A 22 2.35 13.15 7.26
CA GLY A 22 1.95 13.94 8.43
C GLY A 22 0.78 14.85 8.08
N ASN A 23 0.94 16.17 8.19
CA ASN A 23 -0.09 17.15 7.79
C ASN A 23 0.28 17.91 6.51
N SER A 24 1.32 17.47 5.82
CA SER A 24 1.90 18.19 4.69
C SER A 24 1.71 17.41 3.39
N LEU A 25 1.19 18.07 2.37
CA LEU A 25 1.15 17.53 1.01
C LEU A 25 2.53 17.63 0.39
N TRP A 26 3.11 16.50 0.02
CA TRP A 26 4.27 16.44 -0.85
C TRP A 26 3.83 16.25 -2.30
N LYS A 27 4.38 17.04 -3.22
CA LYS A 27 4.13 16.94 -4.65
C LYS A 27 5.44 16.92 -5.42
N ALA A 28 5.56 16.00 -6.36
CA ALA A 28 6.73 15.87 -7.20
C ALA A 28 6.79 16.97 -8.27
N ASN A 29 7.95 17.62 -8.41
CA ASN A 29 8.25 18.54 -9.50
C ASN A 29 8.56 17.74 -10.78
N SER A 30 9.43 16.74 -10.67
CA SER A 30 9.71 15.76 -11.71
C SER A 30 9.11 14.40 -11.34
N LYS A 31 8.63 13.66 -12.33
CA LYS A 31 8.05 12.32 -12.16
C LYS A 31 8.36 11.45 -13.37
N SER A 32 8.62 10.17 -13.12
CA SER A 32 8.83 9.18 -14.18
C SER A 32 8.36 7.81 -13.73
N ALA A 33 7.93 6.98 -14.69
CA ALA A 33 7.69 5.57 -14.50
C ALA A 33 8.63 4.76 -15.40
N LYS A 34 9.06 3.59 -14.93
CA LYS A 34 9.82 2.61 -15.71
C LYS A 34 9.22 1.23 -15.48
N ILE A 35 9.12 0.44 -16.54
CA ILE A 35 8.74 -0.97 -16.45
C ILE A 35 9.86 -1.78 -17.07
N ASN A 36 10.50 -2.66 -16.28
CA ASN A 36 11.58 -3.49 -16.81
C ASN A 36 11.02 -4.73 -17.55
N VAL A 37 11.92 -5.53 -18.15
CA VAL A 37 11.57 -6.74 -18.90
C VAL A 37 10.81 -7.80 -18.07
N SER A 38 10.98 -7.78 -16.75
CA SER A 38 10.29 -8.68 -15.82
C SER A 38 8.93 -8.14 -15.37
N GLY A 39 8.49 -6.98 -15.88
CA GLY A 39 7.22 -6.34 -15.53
C GLY A 39 7.25 -5.52 -14.23
N VAL A 40 8.41 -5.38 -13.59
CA VAL A 40 8.57 -4.58 -12.36
C VAL A 40 8.38 -3.11 -12.70
N LEU A 41 7.41 -2.47 -12.05
CA LEU A 41 7.17 -1.04 -12.12
C LEU A 41 8.05 -0.31 -11.10
N THR A 42 8.67 0.78 -11.54
CA THR A 42 9.34 1.76 -10.68
C THR A 42 8.75 3.14 -10.98
N LEU A 43 8.16 3.78 -9.96
CA LEU A 43 7.73 5.17 -9.98
C LEU A 43 8.74 6.00 -9.20
N GLU A 44 9.23 7.08 -9.80
CA GLU A 44 10.17 8.00 -9.16
C GLU A 44 9.64 9.43 -9.29
N GLY A 45 9.57 10.14 -8.17
CA GLY A 45 9.20 11.54 -8.09
C GLY A 45 10.23 12.30 -7.27
N SER A 46 10.52 13.55 -7.65
CA SER A 46 11.42 14.42 -6.89
C SER A 46 10.89 15.84 -6.80
N SER A 47 11.02 16.45 -5.62
CA SER A 47 10.87 17.89 -5.39
C SER A 47 12.25 18.52 -5.21
N SER A 48 12.32 19.79 -4.81
CA SER A 48 13.59 20.43 -4.43
C SER A 48 14.14 19.94 -3.09
N THR A 49 13.33 19.27 -2.28
CA THR A 49 13.69 18.88 -0.90
C THR A 49 13.70 17.37 -0.68
N HIS A 50 12.82 16.62 -1.36
CA HIS A 50 12.64 15.19 -1.13
C HIS A 50 12.38 14.43 -2.43
N SER A 51 12.73 13.15 -2.42
CA SER A 51 12.37 12.17 -3.43
C SER A 51 11.47 11.09 -2.86
N LEU A 52 10.61 10.54 -3.71
CA LEU A 52 9.76 9.39 -3.43
C LEU A 52 9.93 8.37 -4.55
N LYS A 53 10.30 7.15 -4.18
CA LYS A 53 10.38 6.00 -5.08
C LYS A 53 9.40 4.94 -4.61
N ILE A 54 8.62 4.38 -5.54
CA ILE A 54 7.76 3.22 -5.31
C ILE A 54 8.12 2.15 -6.32
N GLN A 55 8.30 0.92 -5.87
CA GLN A 55 8.62 -0.22 -6.73
C GLN A 55 7.65 -1.36 -6.43
N VAL A 56 7.08 -1.95 -7.48
CA VAL A 56 6.22 -3.16 -7.38
C VAL A 56 6.58 -4.20 -8.44
N ASN A 57 6.43 -5.47 -8.08
CA ASN A 57 6.79 -6.63 -8.92
C ASN A 57 5.98 -6.76 -10.21
N ASN A 58 4.90 -6.01 -10.37
CA ASN A 58 4.01 -6.10 -11.51
C ASN A 58 3.44 -4.72 -11.82
N SER A 59 3.20 -4.47 -13.09
CA SER A 59 2.67 -3.21 -13.63
C SER A 59 1.24 -3.35 -14.16
N GLN A 60 0.65 -4.55 -14.11
CA GLN A 60 -0.74 -4.76 -14.49
C GLN A 60 -1.70 -4.02 -13.54
N VAL A 61 -2.92 -3.75 -14.01
CA VAL A 61 -3.99 -3.21 -13.17
C VAL A 61 -4.26 -4.19 -12.04
N GLY A 62 -4.30 -3.68 -10.81
CA GLY A 62 -4.44 -4.49 -9.63
C GLY A 62 -3.88 -3.83 -8.38
N THR A 63 -3.94 -4.58 -7.29
CA THR A 63 -3.57 -4.14 -5.95
C THR A 63 -2.35 -4.89 -5.46
N TYR A 64 -1.36 -4.18 -4.92
CA TYR A 64 -0.08 -4.75 -4.52
C TYR A 64 0.34 -4.23 -3.15
N SER A 65 0.71 -5.15 -2.25
CA SER A 65 1.25 -4.81 -0.92
C SER A 65 2.67 -4.25 -1.03
N LEU A 66 3.00 -3.26 -0.21
CA LEU A 66 4.32 -2.65 -0.07
C LEU A 66 4.97 -3.11 1.26
N GLY A 67 6.29 -3.02 1.37
CA GLY A 67 7.02 -3.41 2.59
C GLY A 67 7.10 -4.91 2.83
N THR A 68 6.92 -5.72 1.79
CA THR A 68 7.07 -7.17 1.89
C THR A 68 8.54 -7.59 1.97
N ALA A 69 8.82 -8.89 2.12
CA ALA A 69 10.18 -9.42 1.99
C ALA A 69 10.79 -9.25 0.58
N SER A 70 9.98 -8.94 -0.44
CA SER A 70 10.46 -8.67 -1.79
C SER A 70 11.08 -7.28 -1.88
N GLN A 71 12.33 -7.19 -2.32
CA GLN A 71 13.01 -5.92 -2.62
C GLN A 71 12.35 -5.12 -3.74
N ASN A 72 11.41 -5.72 -4.46
CA ASN A 72 10.67 -5.10 -5.55
C ASN A 72 9.27 -4.66 -5.15
N ALA A 73 8.93 -4.66 -3.85
CA ALA A 73 7.64 -4.21 -3.33
C ALA A 73 7.89 -3.23 -2.18
N LEU A 74 8.46 -2.06 -2.52
CA LEU A 74 8.97 -1.10 -1.54
C LEU A 74 8.64 0.36 -1.88
N VAL A 75 8.66 1.19 -0.85
CA VAL A 75 8.67 2.65 -0.93
C VAL A 75 9.94 3.15 -0.25
N VAL A 76 10.61 4.12 -0.88
CA VAL A 76 11.68 4.91 -0.29
C VAL A 76 11.31 6.38 -0.39
N TYR A 77 11.29 7.07 0.75
CA TYR A 77 11.13 8.51 0.85
C TYR A 77 12.38 9.11 1.49
N SER A 78 13.06 10.02 0.81
CA SER A 78 14.35 10.55 1.27
C SER A 78 14.42 12.06 1.05
N GLY A 79 15.07 12.78 1.97
CA GLY A 79 15.51 14.15 1.64
C GLY A 79 16.69 14.13 0.65
N ILE A 80 16.95 15.25 -0.01
CA ILE A 80 17.94 15.35 -1.10
C ILE A 80 19.33 15.83 -0.63
N ASN A 81 19.46 16.29 0.62
CA ASN A 81 20.73 16.80 1.16
C ASN A 81 21.65 15.68 1.67
N GLN A 82 22.97 15.93 1.75
CA GLN A 82 23.99 14.92 2.11
C GLN A 82 23.80 14.24 3.49
N ASN A 83 23.03 14.83 4.40
CA ASN A 83 22.67 14.26 5.72
C ASN A 83 21.17 13.99 5.85
N ALA A 84 20.45 13.89 4.73
CA ALA A 84 19.02 13.72 4.74
C ALA A 84 18.61 12.35 5.29
N GLN A 85 17.54 12.34 6.09
CA GLN A 85 16.91 11.11 6.51
C GLN A 85 16.26 10.42 5.32
N SER A 86 16.35 9.08 5.34
CA SER A 86 15.66 8.21 4.40
C SER A 86 14.76 7.25 5.17
N PHE A 87 13.55 7.04 4.68
CA PHE A 87 12.56 6.15 5.23
C PHE A 87 12.22 5.12 4.17
N SER A 88 12.24 3.85 4.55
CA SER A 88 11.89 2.76 3.65
C SER A 88 10.83 1.87 4.27
N THR A 89 9.91 1.39 3.45
CA THR A 89 9.17 0.18 3.81
C THR A 89 10.15 -1.00 3.80
N GLY A 90 9.93 -2.00 4.64
CA GLY A 90 10.73 -3.23 4.69
C GLY A 90 10.20 -4.23 5.71
N ILE A 91 11.03 -5.19 6.12
CA ILE A 91 10.65 -6.17 7.14
C ILE A 91 10.72 -5.51 8.52
N GLY A 92 9.69 -4.73 8.86
CA GLY A 92 9.48 -4.13 10.17
C GLY A 92 8.48 -4.95 10.97
N LYS A 93 8.92 -5.56 12.08
CA LYS A 93 8.01 -6.23 13.01
C LYS A 93 7.24 -5.20 13.82
N GLY A 94 5.94 -5.41 13.99
CA GLY A 94 5.11 -4.54 14.81
C GLY A 94 3.69 -5.08 14.99
N PRO A 95 2.86 -4.40 15.79
CA PRO A 95 1.42 -4.61 15.79
C PRO A 95 0.83 -4.47 14.39
N VAL A 96 -0.17 -5.29 14.08
CA VAL A 96 -0.87 -5.27 12.78
C VAL A 96 -1.69 -3.98 12.65
N SER A 97 -1.63 -3.36 11.48
CA SER A 97 -2.47 -2.21 11.14
C SER A 97 -3.50 -2.54 10.07
N GLU A 98 -3.20 -3.52 9.20
CA GLU A 98 -4.11 -3.89 8.12
C GLU A 98 -3.91 -5.33 7.67
N THR A 99 -5.00 -5.98 7.27
CA THR A 99 -5.04 -7.36 6.78
C THR A 99 -5.86 -7.47 5.49
N GLU A 100 -5.51 -8.45 4.66
CA GLU A 100 -6.24 -8.84 3.47
C GLU A 100 -6.79 -10.26 3.64
N ILE A 101 -8.03 -10.50 3.22
CA ILE A 101 -8.61 -11.86 3.19
C ILE A 101 -8.07 -12.57 1.95
N ILE A 102 -7.29 -13.65 2.14
CA ILE A 102 -6.79 -14.49 1.05
C ILE A 102 -7.79 -15.61 0.76
N THR A 103 -8.25 -16.27 1.83
CA THR A 103 -9.27 -17.31 1.74
C THR A 103 -10.35 -17.01 2.77
N ARG A 104 -11.61 -16.95 2.32
CA ARG A 104 -12.77 -16.63 3.16
C ARG A 104 -13.12 -17.73 4.18
N GLY A 105 -12.62 -18.95 3.95
CA GLY A 105 -12.93 -20.14 4.72
C GLY A 105 -14.40 -20.55 4.67
N THR A 106 -14.75 -21.62 5.37
CA THR A 106 -16.09 -22.22 5.38
C THR A 106 -16.54 -22.59 6.80
N GLY A 107 -17.85 -22.60 7.02
CA GLY A 107 -18.45 -23.02 8.30
C GLY A 107 -18.26 -22.01 9.44
N TYR A 108 -17.88 -20.76 9.14
CA TYR A 108 -17.72 -19.72 10.15
C TYR A 108 -19.07 -19.16 10.61
N LEU A 109 -19.05 -18.52 11.77
CA LEU A 109 -20.15 -17.70 12.30
C LEU A 109 -19.60 -16.30 12.61
N THR A 110 -20.44 -15.27 12.52
CA THR A 110 -20.07 -13.92 12.95
C THR A 110 -19.57 -13.94 14.40
N GLY A 111 -18.45 -13.26 14.66
CA GLY A 111 -17.78 -13.32 15.94
C GLY A 111 -16.93 -12.08 16.22
N LYS A 112 -16.73 -11.78 17.51
CA LYS A 112 -15.86 -10.69 17.97
C LYS A 112 -14.67 -11.28 18.73
N ILE A 113 -13.50 -10.64 18.65
CA ILE A 113 -12.29 -11.04 19.40
C ILE A 113 -11.87 -12.51 19.09
N VAL A 114 -12.11 -12.95 17.85
CA VAL A 114 -11.72 -14.28 17.37
C VAL A 114 -10.20 -14.36 17.31
N SER A 115 -9.63 -15.43 17.86
CA SER A 115 -8.18 -15.61 17.87
C SER A 115 -7.66 -15.98 16.49
N VAL A 116 -6.43 -15.55 16.22
CA VAL A 116 -5.72 -15.83 14.98
C VAL A 116 -4.43 -16.58 15.31
N SER A 117 -4.09 -17.58 14.51
CA SER A 117 -2.86 -18.39 14.62
C SER A 117 -1.97 -18.22 13.38
N GLY A 118 -0.70 -18.61 13.48
CA GLY A 118 0.27 -18.44 12.39
C GLY A 118 0.98 -17.06 12.37
N GLY A 119 1.74 -16.81 11.30
CA GLY A 119 2.60 -15.64 11.16
C GLY A 119 3.83 -15.65 12.07
N SER A 120 4.57 -14.53 12.11
CA SER A 120 5.74 -14.36 13.00
C SER A 120 5.42 -13.73 14.35
N GLY A 121 4.22 -13.17 14.49
CA GLY A 121 3.76 -12.47 15.67
C GLY A 121 2.92 -13.32 16.62
N THR A 122 2.37 -12.67 17.64
CA THR A 122 1.44 -13.30 18.60
C THR A 122 0.35 -12.33 19.04
N GLY A 123 -0.80 -12.88 19.46
CA GLY A 123 -1.85 -12.11 20.13
C GLY A 123 -2.79 -11.34 19.19
N LEU A 124 -2.68 -11.49 17.87
CA LEU A 124 -3.65 -10.95 16.92
C LEU A 124 -5.03 -11.54 17.19
N LYS A 125 -6.03 -10.66 17.23
CA LYS A 125 -7.45 -11.04 17.28
C LYS A 125 -8.25 -10.17 16.34
N VAL A 126 -9.28 -10.74 15.74
CA VAL A 126 -10.12 -10.08 14.76
C VAL A 126 -11.60 -10.19 15.10
N ASN A 127 -12.38 -9.26 14.59
CA ASN A 127 -13.82 -9.40 14.47
C ASN A 127 -14.12 -9.87 13.05
N ILE A 128 -15.06 -10.80 12.91
CA ILE A 128 -15.46 -11.33 11.61
C ILE A 128 -16.97 -11.21 11.44
N ASP A 129 -17.38 -10.82 10.25
CA ASP A 129 -18.75 -10.98 9.77
C ASP A 129 -18.77 -12.05 8.68
N VAL A 130 -19.89 -12.77 8.60
CA VAL A 130 -20.00 -13.98 7.78
C VAL A 130 -21.26 -13.91 6.94
N ASP A 131 -21.17 -14.35 5.69
CA ASP A 131 -22.33 -14.41 4.79
C ASP A 131 -23.28 -15.59 5.14
N PRO A 132 -24.50 -15.64 4.55
CA PRO A 132 -25.44 -16.73 4.84
C PRO A 132 -24.95 -18.14 4.49
N LYS A 133 -23.82 -18.28 3.77
CA LYS A 133 -23.20 -19.56 3.44
C LYS A 133 -22.08 -19.96 4.40
N GLY A 134 -21.82 -19.16 5.44
CA GLY A 134 -20.77 -19.45 6.41
C GLY A 134 -19.37 -19.05 5.94
N LEU A 135 -19.25 -18.17 4.93
CA LEU A 135 -17.96 -17.65 4.44
C LEU A 135 -17.68 -16.28 5.06
N ILE A 136 -16.46 -16.05 5.55
CA ILE A 136 -16.10 -14.73 6.12
C ILE A 136 -16.23 -13.66 5.03
N SER A 137 -17.04 -12.63 5.27
CA SER A 137 -17.27 -11.51 4.34
C SER A 137 -16.50 -10.26 4.72
N GLU A 138 -16.20 -10.07 6.01
CA GLU A 138 -15.48 -8.90 6.51
C GLU A 138 -14.61 -9.29 7.70
N VAL A 139 -13.45 -8.65 7.82
CA VAL A 139 -12.54 -8.79 8.96
C VAL A 139 -12.11 -7.41 9.42
N THR A 140 -12.26 -7.13 10.71
CA THR A 140 -11.72 -5.91 11.34
C THR A 140 -10.82 -6.28 12.52
N LEU A 141 -9.80 -5.46 12.78
CA LEU A 141 -8.87 -5.71 13.87
C LEU A 141 -9.55 -5.50 15.23
N ALA A 142 -9.44 -6.49 16.13
CA ALA A 142 -9.91 -6.40 17.51
C ALA A 142 -8.75 -6.25 18.49
N ASN A 143 -7.63 -6.91 18.22
CA ASN A 143 -6.35 -6.70 18.90
C ASN A 143 -5.24 -6.82 17.84
N PRO A 144 -4.43 -5.78 17.60
CA PRO A 144 -3.39 -5.81 16.57
C PRO A 144 -2.24 -6.77 16.87
N GLY A 145 -2.14 -7.30 18.10
CA GLY A 145 -1.09 -8.21 18.52
C GLY A 145 0.29 -7.56 18.52
N LYS A 146 1.34 -8.37 18.46
CA LYS A 146 2.75 -7.92 18.46
C LYS A 146 3.60 -8.75 17.51
N ASP A 147 4.68 -8.14 17.04
CA ASP A 147 5.78 -8.79 16.32
C ASP A 147 5.40 -9.47 14.99
N TYR A 148 4.27 -9.07 14.39
CA TYR A 148 3.91 -9.47 13.03
C TYR A 148 4.73 -8.70 12.00
N LYS A 149 4.91 -9.28 10.82
CA LYS A 149 5.55 -8.61 9.67
C LYS A 149 4.62 -8.64 8.47
N VAL A 150 4.80 -7.68 7.57
CA VAL A 150 4.10 -7.67 6.28
C VAL A 150 4.42 -8.95 5.49
N GLY A 151 3.38 -9.57 4.95
CA GLY A 151 3.44 -10.83 4.23
C GLY A 151 3.23 -12.07 5.11
N ASP A 152 3.11 -11.92 6.44
CA ASP A 152 2.68 -13.04 7.28
C ASP A 152 1.32 -13.56 6.83
N LEU A 153 1.20 -14.89 6.69
CA LEU A 153 -0.05 -15.60 6.51
C LEU A 153 -0.50 -16.12 7.87
N VAL A 154 -1.77 -15.86 8.20
CA VAL A 154 -2.36 -16.18 9.49
C VAL A 154 -3.74 -16.79 9.29
N THR A 155 -4.12 -17.73 10.16
CA THR A 155 -5.39 -18.46 10.08
C THR A 155 -6.36 -17.94 11.13
N VAL A 156 -7.59 -17.62 10.72
CA VAL A 156 -8.66 -17.28 11.66
C VAL A 156 -9.19 -18.57 12.28
N ASN A 157 -9.07 -18.70 13.61
CA ASN A 157 -9.50 -19.91 14.31
C ASN A 157 -11.03 -19.98 14.38
N GLY A 158 -11.59 -21.19 14.23
CA GLY A 158 -13.03 -21.43 14.17
C GLY A 158 -13.46 -21.96 12.81
N GLY A 159 -14.78 -22.15 12.61
CA GLY A 159 -15.31 -22.79 11.40
C GLY A 159 -14.57 -24.10 11.08
N ASN A 160 -14.13 -24.25 9.83
CA ASN A 160 -13.30 -25.35 9.39
C ASN A 160 -11.78 -25.08 9.48
N ASN A 161 -11.36 -23.95 10.07
CA ASN A 161 -9.97 -23.47 10.15
C ASN A 161 -9.27 -23.34 8.79
N ASP A 162 -10.03 -22.92 7.78
CA ASP A 162 -9.61 -22.77 6.38
C ASP A 162 -9.67 -21.31 5.90
N ALA A 163 -9.96 -20.35 6.78
CA ALA A 163 -9.82 -18.93 6.48
C ALA A 163 -8.39 -18.44 6.71
N GLU A 164 -7.82 -17.80 5.69
CA GLU A 164 -6.46 -17.25 5.71
C GLU A 164 -6.48 -15.75 5.45
N LEU A 165 -5.75 -15.02 6.29
CA LEU A 165 -5.49 -13.60 6.14
C LEU A 165 -4.00 -13.38 5.88
N LYS A 166 -3.71 -12.32 5.14
CA LYS A 166 -2.36 -11.81 4.94
C LYS A 166 -2.20 -10.49 5.67
N ILE A 167 -1.12 -10.35 6.44
CA ILE A 167 -0.75 -9.06 7.03
C ILE A 167 -0.19 -8.16 5.93
N ILE A 168 -0.87 -7.06 5.61
CA ILE A 168 -0.43 -6.13 4.54
C ILE A 168 0.16 -4.84 5.09
N SER A 169 -0.08 -4.53 6.36
CA SER A 169 0.56 -3.40 7.05
C SER A 169 0.73 -3.64 8.54
N THR A 170 1.83 -3.16 9.08
CA THR A 170 2.11 -3.06 10.52
C THR A 170 2.33 -1.60 10.89
N THR A 171 2.36 -1.30 12.18
CA THR A 171 2.67 0.07 12.64
C THR A 171 4.05 0.55 12.21
N ASN A 172 4.94 -0.37 11.79
CA ASN A 172 6.34 -0.06 11.49
C ASN A 172 6.65 -0.17 10.00
N SER A 173 5.84 -0.86 9.20
CA SER A 173 6.06 -0.99 7.77
C SER A 173 4.82 -1.49 7.04
N GLY A 174 4.61 -1.04 5.81
CA GLY A 174 3.63 -1.64 4.91
C GLY A 174 2.96 -0.63 4.01
N GLY A 175 1.71 -0.95 3.64
CA GLY A 175 0.87 -0.15 2.77
C GLY A 175 0.59 -0.84 1.46
N GLN A 176 -0.03 -0.10 0.55
CA GLN A 176 -0.57 -0.65 -0.67
C GLN A 176 -0.43 0.34 -1.81
N ILE A 177 -0.23 -0.19 -3.02
CA ILE A 177 -0.41 0.55 -4.25
C ILE A 177 -1.49 -0.13 -5.08
N VAL A 178 -2.42 0.68 -5.59
CA VAL A 178 -3.48 0.26 -6.51
C VAL A 178 -3.18 0.88 -7.85
N ILE A 179 -2.87 0.04 -8.84
CA ILE A 179 -2.73 0.45 -10.23
C ILE A 179 -4.13 0.39 -10.85
N THR A 180 -4.69 1.54 -11.21
CA THR A 180 -6.04 1.63 -11.81
C THR A 180 -5.99 1.67 -13.33
N GLU A 181 -4.89 2.11 -13.91
CA GLU A 181 -4.71 2.17 -15.36
C GLU A 181 -3.24 1.99 -15.72
N ASN A 182 -2.97 1.15 -16.70
CA ASN A 182 -1.69 1.07 -17.41
C ASN A 182 -1.96 0.97 -18.91
N THR A 183 -1.65 2.03 -19.65
CA THR A 183 -1.88 2.11 -21.11
C THR A 183 -0.67 1.66 -21.93
N GLY A 184 0.43 1.27 -21.27
CA GLY A 184 1.73 1.04 -21.90
C GLY A 184 2.50 2.33 -22.23
N THR A 185 1.86 3.51 -22.14
CA THR A 185 2.50 4.82 -22.29
C THR A 185 2.43 5.66 -21.00
N THR A 186 1.35 5.50 -20.24
CA THR A 186 1.14 6.15 -18.94
C THR A 186 0.60 5.18 -17.91
N ILE A 187 0.81 5.49 -16.64
CA ILE A 187 0.30 4.71 -15.52
C ILE A 187 -0.36 5.60 -14.47
N SER A 188 -1.47 5.12 -13.91
CA SER A 188 -2.29 5.84 -12.93
C SER A 188 -2.75 4.93 -11.79
N GLY A 189 -3.00 5.52 -10.62
CA GLY A 189 -3.44 4.81 -9.44
C GLY A 189 -3.27 5.58 -8.14
N THR A 190 -3.43 4.87 -7.03
CA THR A 190 -3.34 5.39 -5.67
C THR A 190 -2.38 4.57 -4.83
N PHE A 191 -1.90 5.14 -3.72
CA PHE A 191 -1.05 4.41 -2.79
C PHE A 191 -1.11 4.96 -1.36
N THR A 192 -0.77 4.09 -0.41
CA THR A 192 -0.49 4.40 0.98
C THR A 192 0.78 3.68 1.40
N PHE A 193 1.49 4.20 2.40
CA PHE A 193 2.65 3.50 2.95
C PHE A 193 2.89 3.83 4.41
N THR A 194 3.53 2.88 5.10
CA THR A 194 4.20 3.09 6.39
C THR A 194 5.66 2.75 6.17
N ALA A 195 6.55 3.71 6.38
CA ALA A 195 7.99 3.56 6.18
C ALA A 195 8.74 3.97 7.43
N PHE A 196 9.86 3.29 7.72
CA PHE A 196 10.66 3.57 8.90
C PHE A 196 12.10 3.90 8.53
N ASN A 197 12.75 4.68 9.39
CA ASN A 197 14.20 4.88 9.34
C ASN A 197 14.85 3.93 10.35
N SER A 198 15.69 3.00 9.88
CA SER A 198 16.32 2.00 10.75
C SER A 198 17.35 2.57 11.72
N GLY A 199 17.89 3.76 11.45
CA GLY A 199 18.87 4.42 12.33
C GLY A 199 18.22 5.19 13.47
N SER A 200 17.12 5.90 13.20
CA SER A 200 16.41 6.72 14.21
C SER A 200 15.21 6.03 14.85
N GLY A 201 14.70 4.94 14.26
CA GLY A 201 13.46 4.27 14.69
C GLY A 201 12.18 5.07 14.38
N ILE A 202 12.30 6.23 13.72
CA ILE A 202 11.15 7.06 13.36
C ILE A 202 10.37 6.38 12.24
N VAL A 203 9.05 6.37 12.39
CA VAL A 203 8.09 5.89 11.38
C VAL A 203 7.33 7.07 10.79
N ILE A 204 7.14 7.05 9.48
CA ILE A 204 6.28 7.97 8.74
C ILE A 204 5.19 7.21 8.00
N GLY A 205 4.03 7.87 7.87
CA GLY A 205 2.91 7.38 7.08
C GLY A 205 2.62 8.31 5.91
N GLY A 206 2.44 7.75 4.72
CA GLY A 206 1.90 8.41 3.55
C GLY A 206 0.45 7.98 3.32
N ARG A 207 -0.47 8.96 3.25
CA ARG A 207 -1.88 8.74 2.91
C ARG A 207 -2.29 9.57 1.70
N GLU A 208 -3.43 9.22 1.10
CA GLU A 208 -4.01 9.94 -0.04
C GLU A 208 -3.00 10.07 -1.21
N GLY A 209 -2.14 9.07 -1.37
CA GLY A 209 -1.15 9.04 -2.43
C GLY A 209 -1.84 8.85 -3.78
N VAL A 210 -1.45 9.67 -4.75
CA VAL A 210 -1.96 9.61 -6.14
C VAL A 210 -0.79 9.70 -7.10
N PHE A 211 -0.80 8.81 -8.10
CA PHE A 211 -0.04 8.98 -9.33
C PHE A 211 -1.02 8.98 -10.50
N TYR A 212 -0.99 10.00 -11.34
CA TYR A 212 -1.96 10.18 -12.42
C TYR A 212 -1.23 10.46 -13.72
N LYS A 213 -1.45 9.59 -14.71
CA LYS A 213 -0.90 9.65 -16.07
C LYS A 213 0.61 9.87 -16.10
N ILE A 214 1.36 9.19 -15.24
CA ILE A 214 2.82 9.29 -15.21
C ILE A 214 3.38 8.64 -16.48
N PRO A 215 4.21 9.34 -17.28
CA PRO A 215 4.81 8.76 -18.47
C PRO A 215 5.74 7.58 -18.14
N ILE A 216 5.59 6.50 -18.90
CA ILE A 216 6.48 5.35 -18.83
C ILE A 216 7.65 5.59 -19.79
N SER A 217 8.83 5.82 -19.23
CA SER A 217 10.09 5.80 -20.00
C SER A 217 10.49 4.34 -20.28
N ARG A 218 10.80 4.05 -21.54
CA ARG A 218 11.38 2.77 -21.99
C ARG A 218 12.89 2.75 -21.79
#